data_AF-A0A6A5DMS4-F1
#
_entry.id   AF-A0A6A5DMS4-F1
#
_cell.length_a   1.000
_cell.length_b   1.000
_cell.length_c   1.000
_cell.angle_alpha   90.00
_cell.angle_beta   90.00
_cell.angle_gamma   90.00
#
_symmetry.space_group_name_H-M   'P 1'
#
loop_
_entity.id
_entity.type
_entity.pdbx_description
1 polymer ?
#
loop_
_entity_poly.entity_id
_entity_poly.type
_entity_poly.pdbx_seq_one_letter_code
_entity_poly.pdbx_strand_id
1 'polypeptide(L)'
;MDACFEQELCEEVRRYPQLYDSSKYRGHRTTSNAWQQIAQTLGRSELTCRQKWKCLRDRYVKAKKKLKGASGKAGRSATAYIISMLDWLSGFINRRATEATRTLLRYPHLPLSSVRLLVPPLRLMSACMWQVAQERNVDQYDKLAEFIMLVTEMVPELLDYKQKTQLILGLRARLILELLKMMDEVDCKAIQDHLNSFQQTNLMHEEDPDGEVETSKSAFVELVQTLLEDQSKKKKFFKEVFPVQYGACFDKTLQILGWEFFHRLEEFLPVPRFSQVCSMFDISSLDEEFEQFLSDPEDLKRILQHQQERQKLTKRLC
;
A
#
# COMPACT_ATOMS: atom_id res chain seq x y z
N MET A 1 10.12 -28.63 9.94
CA MET A 1 8.96 -27.79 10.33
C MET A 1 8.72 -28.02 11.81
N ASP A 2 8.83 -26.99 12.65
CA ASP A 2 8.66 -27.13 14.10
C ASP A 2 7.35 -26.43 14.51
N ALA A 3 6.22 -27.12 14.28
CA ALA A 3 4.88 -26.60 14.56
C ALA A 3 4.67 -26.33 16.06
N CYS A 4 5.40 -27.05 16.92
CA CYS A 4 5.42 -26.86 18.37
C CYS A 4 5.88 -25.44 18.73
N PHE A 5 7.00 -25.00 18.15
CA PHE A 5 7.56 -23.67 18.38
C PHE A 5 6.65 -22.53 17.89
N GLU A 6 5.92 -22.72 16.77
CA GLU A 6 4.99 -21.70 16.26
C GLU A 6 3.80 -21.45 17.20
N GLN A 7 3.31 -22.51 17.84
CA GLN A 7 2.22 -22.43 18.81
C GLN A 7 2.67 -21.79 20.11
N GLU A 8 3.80 -22.24 20.68
CA GLU A 8 4.39 -21.68 21.90
C GLU A 8 4.69 -20.18 21.74
N LEU A 9 5.23 -19.78 20.59
CA LEU A 9 5.49 -18.37 20.30
C LEU A 9 4.21 -17.53 20.23
N CYS A 10 3.12 -18.06 19.66
CA CYS A 10 1.84 -17.35 19.62
C CYS A 10 1.24 -17.15 21.00
N GLU A 11 1.28 -18.19 21.84
CA GLU A 11 0.77 -18.16 23.21
C GLU A 11 1.57 -17.19 24.08
N GLU A 12 2.91 -17.17 23.93
CA GLU A 12 3.75 -16.21 24.65
C GLU A 12 3.50 -14.78 24.19
N VAL A 13 3.48 -14.49 22.88
CA VAL A 13 3.25 -13.13 22.39
C VAL A 13 1.89 -12.58 22.82
N ARG A 14 0.87 -13.44 22.97
CA ARG A 14 -0.46 -13.06 23.48
C ARG A 14 -0.43 -12.46 24.89
N ARG A 15 0.57 -12.76 25.71
CA ARG A 15 0.74 -12.20 27.06
C ARG A 15 1.31 -10.79 27.08
N TYR A 16 1.78 -10.28 25.94
CA TYR A 16 2.44 -8.97 25.84
C TYR A 16 1.68 -8.02 24.88
N PRO A 17 0.59 -7.36 25.35
CA PRO A 17 -0.22 -6.44 24.53
C PRO A 17 0.57 -5.35 23.80
N GLN A 18 1.68 -4.88 24.37
CA GLN A 18 2.56 -3.89 23.74
C GLN A 18 3.18 -4.34 22.41
N LEU A 19 3.15 -5.64 22.08
CA LEU A 19 3.71 -6.18 20.84
C LEU A 19 2.72 -6.20 19.68
N TYR A 20 1.41 -6.12 19.95
CA TYR A 20 0.37 -6.24 18.93
C TYR A 20 -0.74 -5.19 19.03
N ASP A 21 -0.97 -4.57 20.19
CA ASP A 21 -1.92 -3.48 20.39
C ASP A 21 -1.20 -2.12 20.32
N SER A 22 -1.49 -1.36 19.26
CA SER A 22 -0.92 -0.03 19.03
C SER A 22 -1.29 0.98 20.12
N SER A 23 -2.38 0.78 20.86
CA SER A 23 -2.78 1.65 21.97
C SER A 23 -1.99 1.43 23.26
N LYS A 24 -1.34 0.26 23.38
CA LYS A 24 -0.52 -0.12 24.54
C LYS A 24 0.98 0.06 24.28
N TYR A 25 1.36 0.55 23.10
CA TYR A 25 2.75 0.83 22.77
C TYR A 25 3.29 1.99 23.62
N ARG A 26 4.29 1.71 24.46
CA ARG A 26 4.94 2.67 25.38
C ARG A 26 6.36 3.09 24.93
N GLY A 27 6.78 2.69 23.73
CA GLY A 27 8.10 2.97 23.17
C GLY A 27 8.99 1.74 22.97
N HIS A 28 10.10 1.94 22.27
CA HIS A 28 11.01 0.89 21.80
C HIS A 28 11.60 0.03 22.94
N ARG A 29 11.94 0.65 24.09
CA ARG A 29 12.49 -0.07 25.26
C ARG A 29 11.51 -1.12 25.79
N THR A 30 10.23 -0.76 25.97
CA THR A 30 9.18 -1.67 26.45
C THR A 30 8.93 -2.85 25.51
N THR A 31 8.99 -2.63 24.20
CA THR A 31 8.84 -3.72 23.22
C THR A 31 10.09 -4.58 23.15
N SER A 32 11.28 -4.00 23.31
CA SER A 32 12.53 -4.76 23.35
C SER A 32 12.61 -5.67 24.57
N ASN A 33 12.23 -5.17 25.75
CA ASN A 33 12.19 -5.95 26.97
C ASN A 33 11.19 -7.11 26.86
N ALA A 34 10.03 -6.87 26.25
CA ALA A 34 9.02 -7.91 26.01
C ALA A 34 9.56 -9.02 25.09
N TRP A 35 10.24 -8.64 23.99
CA TRP A 35 10.85 -9.61 23.09
C TRP A 35 11.99 -10.39 23.75
N GLN A 36 12.80 -9.76 24.59
CA GLN A 36 13.84 -10.43 25.38
C GLN A 36 13.24 -11.46 26.35
N GLN A 37 12.15 -11.12 27.03
CA GLN A 37 11.46 -12.07 27.93
C GLN A 37 10.88 -13.25 27.17
N ILE A 38 10.22 -13.01 26.02
CA ILE A 38 9.72 -14.09 25.16
C ILE A 38 10.86 -15.00 24.67
N ALA A 39 11.99 -14.42 24.27
CA ALA A 39 13.16 -15.16 23.82
C ALA A 39 13.75 -16.06 24.94
N GLN A 40 13.84 -15.53 26.16
CA GLN A 40 14.30 -16.27 27.33
C GLN A 40 13.37 -17.43 27.69
N THR A 41 12.05 -17.19 27.71
CA THR A 41 11.06 -18.23 28.01
C THR A 41 11.06 -19.36 26.98
N LEU A 42 11.23 -19.03 25.70
CA LEU A 42 11.24 -20.02 24.61
C LEU A 42 12.61 -20.67 24.38
N GLY A 43 13.65 -20.25 25.10
CA GLY A 43 15.02 -20.76 24.90
C GLY A 43 15.55 -20.52 23.48
N ARG A 44 15.16 -19.41 22.84
CA ARG A 44 15.53 -19.03 21.47
C ARG A 44 16.08 -17.61 21.41
N SER A 45 16.69 -17.25 20.28
CA SER A 45 17.15 -15.87 20.09
C SER A 45 15.98 -14.91 19.86
N GLU A 46 16.12 -13.68 20.34
CA GLU A 46 15.12 -12.61 20.15
C GLU A 46 14.79 -12.36 18.68
N LEU A 47 15.82 -12.41 17.82
CA LEU A 47 15.69 -12.25 16.38
C LEU A 47 14.86 -13.37 15.76
N THR A 48 15.07 -14.62 16.18
CA THR A 48 14.30 -15.78 15.73
C THR A 48 12.83 -15.65 16.10
N CYS A 49 12.52 -15.26 17.34
CA CYS A 49 11.14 -15.05 17.80
C CYS A 49 10.44 -13.92 17.02
N ARG A 50 11.13 -12.79 16.82
CA ARG A 50 10.59 -11.63 16.06
C ARG A 50 10.32 -11.98 14.60
N GLN A 51 11.27 -12.61 13.92
CA GLN A 51 11.12 -13.04 12.52
C GLN A 51 9.98 -14.04 12.37
N LYS A 52 9.92 -15.03 13.25
CA LYS A 52 8.90 -16.08 13.18
C LYS A 52 7.50 -15.52 13.46
N TRP A 53 7.37 -14.62 14.43
CA TRP A 53 6.12 -13.90 14.70
C TRP A 53 5.65 -13.06 13.52
N LYS A 54 6.58 -12.34 12.85
CA LYS A 54 6.27 -11.60 11.62
C LYS A 54 5.71 -12.54 10.55
N CYS A 55 6.41 -13.64 10.24
CA CYS A 55 5.96 -14.62 9.25
C CYS A 55 4.59 -15.25 9.60
N LEU A 56 4.31 -15.48 10.89
CA LEU A 56 3.03 -15.97 11.37
C LEU A 56 1.90 -14.94 11.15
N ARG A 57 2.15 -13.67 11.53
CA ARG A 57 1.20 -12.57 11.34
C ARG A 57 0.91 -12.32 9.86
N ASP A 58 1.93 -12.32 9.00
CA ASP A 58 1.77 -12.12 7.56
C ASP A 58 0.97 -13.26 6.92
N ARG A 59 1.22 -14.52 7.31
CA ARG A 59 0.41 -15.68 6.90
C ARG A 59 -1.04 -15.54 7.36
N TYR A 60 -1.30 -15.11 8.59
CA TYR A 60 -2.66 -14.86 9.10
C TYR A 60 -3.38 -13.75 8.31
N VAL A 61 -2.72 -12.63 8.04
CA VAL A 61 -3.31 -11.52 7.25
C VAL A 61 -3.66 -12.00 5.84
N LYS A 62 -2.76 -12.73 5.17
CA LYS A 62 -3.02 -13.31 3.84
C LYS A 62 -4.16 -14.33 3.87
N ALA A 63 -4.19 -15.21 4.86
CA ALA A 63 -5.25 -16.22 5.04
C ALA A 63 -6.62 -15.57 5.29
N LYS A 64 -6.68 -14.52 6.11
CA LYS A 64 -7.90 -13.77 6.41
C LYS A 64 -8.43 -12.97 5.21
N LYS A 65 -7.54 -12.41 4.38
CA LYS A 65 -7.91 -11.78 3.09
C LYS A 65 -8.50 -12.81 2.11
N LYS A 66 -7.91 -14.01 2.01
CA LYS A 66 -8.44 -15.11 1.19
C LYS A 66 -9.82 -15.60 1.63
N LEU A 67 -10.09 -15.67 2.95
CA LEU A 67 -11.41 -16.01 3.48
C LEU A 67 -12.52 -15.04 3.06
N LYS A 68 -12.20 -13.75 2.87
CA LYS A 68 -13.16 -12.71 2.45
C LYS A 68 -13.44 -12.68 0.94
N GLY A 69 -12.67 -13.41 0.12
CA GLY A 69 -12.62 -13.26 -1.34
C GLY A 69 -13.02 -14.46 -2.21
N ALA A 70 -13.71 -15.46 -1.66
CA ALA A 70 -14.32 -16.62 -2.35
C ALA A 70 -13.50 -17.94 -2.51
N SER A 71 -14.31 -18.96 -2.82
CA SER A 71 -14.13 -20.42 -2.91
C SER A 71 -12.93 -20.91 -3.76
N GLY A 72 -11.96 -21.55 -3.12
CA GLY A 72 -10.90 -22.32 -3.79
C GLY A 72 -10.46 -23.51 -2.95
N LYS A 73 -10.55 -24.73 -3.50
CA LYS A 73 -10.35 -26.02 -2.79
C LYS A 73 -8.90 -26.54 -2.89
N ALA A 74 -7.89 -25.73 -2.55
CA ALA A 74 -6.53 -26.22 -2.36
C ALA A 74 -5.87 -25.51 -1.18
N GLY A 75 -5.53 -26.24 -0.11
CA GLY A 75 -4.84 -25.71 1.08
C GLY A 75 -5.69 -25.46 2.34
N ARG A 76 -6.90 -26.04 2.44
CA ARG A 76 -7.83 -25.78 3.57
C ARG A 76 -7.22 -26.10 4.96
N SER A 77 -6.41 -27.14 5.11
CA SER A 77 -5.92 -27.60 6.44
C SER A 77 -4.91 -26.63 7.09
N ALA A 78 -3.81 -26.29 6.41
CA ALA A 78 -2.78 -25.41 6.96
C ALA A 78 -3.26 -23.94 7.09
N THR A 79 -4.14 -23.51 6.19
CA THR A 79 -4.74 -22.16 6.24
C THR A 79 -5.72 -22.05 7.41
N ALA A 80 -6.53 -23.09 7.66
CA ALA A 80 -7.46 -23.14 8.79
C ALA A 80 -6.74 -23.10 10.14
N TYR A 81 -5.62 -23.82 10.29
CA TYR A 81 -4.82 -23.82 11.52
C TYR A 81 -4.26 -22.44 11.89
N ILE A 82 -3.71 -21.70 10.91
CA ILE A 82 -3.17 -20.35 11.18
C ILE A 82 -4.30 -19.36 11.51
N ILE A 83 -5.45 -19.48 10.85
CA ILE A 83 -6.62 -18.65 11.15
C ILE A 83 -7.09 -18.90 12.58
N SER A 84 -7.24 -20.16 13.01
CA SER A 84 -7.68 -20.46 14.38
C SER A 84 -6.65 -20.04 15.43
N MET A 85 -5.36 -20.26 15.18
CA MET A 85 -4.28 -19.95 16.13
C MET A 85 -4.10 -18.44 16.38
N LEU A 86 -4.39 -17.59 15.39
CA LEU A 86 -4.16 -16.14 15.46
C LEU A 86 -5.45 -15.30 15.40
N ASP A 87 -6.62 -15.92 15.53
CA ASP A 87 -7.89 -15.18 15.42
C ASP A 87 -8.05 -14.08 16.48
N TRP A 88 -7.43 -14.27 17.65
CA TRP A 88 -7.42 -13.27 18.73
C TRP A 88 -6.75 -11.94 18.33
N LEU A 89 -5.89 -11.92 17.29
CA LEU A 89 -5.30 -10.69 16.75
C LEU A 89 -6.25 -9.89 15.84
N SER A 90 -7.39 -10.47 15.46
CA SER A 90 -8.34 -9.90 14.51
C SER A 90 -8.71 -8.45 14.78
N GLY A 91 -8.90 -8.08 16.05
CA GLY A 91 -9.28 -6.74 16.49
C GLY A 91 -8.13 -5.71 16.49
N PHE A 92 -6.87 -6.15 16.45
CA PHE A 92 -5.70 -5.28 16.55
C PHE A 92 -5.02 -5.00 15.21
N ILE A 93 -5.29 -5.83 14.20
CA ILE A 93 -4.70 -5.69 12.87
C ILE A 93 -5.32 -4.54 12.05
N ASN A 94 -6.49 -4.01 12.46
CA ASN A 94 -7.23 -2.95 11.76
C ASN A 94 -7.07 -1.55 12.39
N ARG A 95 -5.88 -1.14 12.85
CA ARG A 95 -5.72 0.21 13.42
C ARG A 95 -4.43 0.92 12.99
N ARG A 96 -4.57 1.76 11.97
CA ARG A 96 -4.03 3.13 11.96
C ARG A 96 -4.94 4.02 11.11
N ALA A 97 -5.86 4.70 11.78
CA ALA A 97 -6.66 5.78 11.22
C ALA A 97 -6.31 7.01 12.06
N THR A 98 -5.84 8.09 11.43
CA THR A 98 -5.41 9.34 12.08
C THR A 98 -6.61 10.08 12.69
N GLU A 99 -6.36 11.08 13.55
CA GLU A 99 -7.40 11.87 14.26
C GLU A 99 -8.47 12.45 13.31
N ALA A 100 -8.09 12.85 12.09
CA ALA A 100 -9.03 13.28 11.04
C ALA A 100 -9.97 12.16 10.57
N THR A 101 -9.49 10.91 10.62
CA THR A 101 -10.27 9.71 10.32
C THR A 101 -11.19 9.31 11.47
N ARG A 102 -10.94 9.71 12.73
CA ARG A 102 -11.87 9.43 13.85
C ARG A 102 -13.23 10.10 13.65
N THR A 103 -13.26 11.28 13.02
CA THR A 103 -14.52 11.97 12.68
C THR A 103 -15.25 11.30 11.51
N LEU A 104 -14.52 10.68 10.58
CA LEU A 104 -15.06 9.93 9.44
C LEU A 104 -15.45 8.47 9.78
N LEU A 105 -14.83 7.87 10.81
CA LEU A 105 -15.13 6.50 11.30
C LEU A 105 -16.47 6.36 12.02
N ARG A 106 -17.24 7.46 12.15
CA ARG A 106 -18.62 7.40 12.66
C ARG A 106 -19.63 6.95 11.62
N TYR A 107 -19.20 6.75 10.37
CA TYR A 107 -20.07 6.33 9.28
C TYR A 107 -19.63 4.98 8.71
N PRO A 108 -20.56 4.04 8.49
CA PRO A 108 -20.23 2.79 7.81
C PRO A 108 -19.66 3.10 6.43
N HIS A 109 -18.55 2.43 6.09
CA HIS A 109 -17.93 2.55 4.77
C HIS A 109 -18.95 2.14 3.70
N LEU A 110 -19.24 3.04 2.76
CA LEU A 110 -20.08 2.73 1.61
C LEU A 110 -19.37 1.72 0.69
N PRO A 111 -20.08 0.74 0.09
CA PRO A 111 -19.52 -0.10 -0.96
C PRO A 111 -18.96 0.74 -2.11
N LEU A 112 -17.90 0.23 -2.78
CA LEU A 112 -17.28 0.95 -3.90
C LEU A 112 -18.27 1.25 -5.03
N SER A 113 -19.22 0.35 -5.28
CA SER A 113 -20.29 0.54 -6.27
C SER A 113 -21.15 1.77 -5.94
N SER A 114 -21.52 1.95 -4.66
CA SER A 114 -22.25 3.14 -4.22
C SER A 114 -21.40 4.40 -4.28
N VAL A 115 -20.11 4.34 -3.92
CA VAL A 115 -19.25 5.55 -3.94
C VAL A 115 -19.07 6.11 -5.37
N ARG A 116 -19.11 5.27 -6.40
CA ARG A 116 -19.02 5.70 -7.81
C ARG A 116 -20.13 6.66 -8.24
N LEU A 117 -21.28 6.65 -7.56
CA LEU A 117 -22.37 7.60 -7.83
C LEU A 117 -22.14 8.98 -7.20
N LEU A 118 -21.20 9.10 -6.24
CA LEU A 118 -20.89 10.37 -5.56
C LEU A 118 -19.60 11.02 -6.03
N VAL A 119 -18.64 10.22 -6.45
CA VAL A 119 -17.26 10.66 -6.71
C VAL A 119 -16.89 10.28 -8.14
N PRO A 120 -16.41 11.24 -8.96
CA PRO A 120 -15.96 10.95 -10.32
C PRO A 120 -14.96 9.77 -10.35
N PRO A 121 -15.04 8.86 -11.35
CA PRO A 121 -14.20 7.66 -11.41
C PRO A 121 -12.70 7.93 -11.27
N LEU A 122 -12.22 9.02 -11.88
CA LEU A 122 -10.81 9.38 -11.82
C LEU A 122 -10.38 9.82 -10.41
N ARG A 123 -11.24 10.56 -9.68
CA ARG A 123 -10.96 10.95 -8.30
C ARG A 123 -10.94 9.73 -7.36
N LEU A 124 -11.75 8.71 -7.65
CA LEU A 124 -11.66 7.42 -6.96
C LEU A 124 -10.36 6.69 -7.27
N MET A 125 -9.93 6.66 -8.53
CA MET A 125 -8.65 6.08 -8.91
C MET A 125 -7.49 6.78 -8.19
N SER A 126 -7.46 8.12 -8.20
CA SER A 126 -6.47 8.91 -7.49
C SER A 126 -6.44 8.61 -6.00
N ALA A 127 -7.61 8.49 -5.35
CA ALA A 127 -7.69 8.13 -3.94
C ALA A 127 -7.13 6.72 -3.65
N CYS A 128 -7.45 5.73 -4.51
CA CYS A 128 -6.91 4.38 -4.40
C CYS A 128 -5.38 4.36 -4.57
N MET A 129 -4.86 5.08 -5.55
CA MET A 129 -3.42 5.17 -5.83
C MET A 129 -2.68 5.93 -4.73
N TRP A 130 -3.29 7.00 -4.19
CA TRP A 130 -2.76 7.67 -3.01
C TRP A 130 -2.71 6.74 -1.78
N GLN A 131 -3.72 5.91 -1.58
CA GLN A 131 -3.73 4.94 -0.48
C GLN A 131 -2.57 3.94 -0.60
N VAL A 132 -2.19 3.51 -1.81
CA VAL A 132 -1.00 2.67 -2.05
C VAL A 132 0.27 3.34 -1.53
N ALA A 133 0.47 4.63 -1.87
CA ALA A 133 1.61 5.40 -1.39
C ALA A 133 1.56 5.62 0.13
N GLN A 134 0.39 6.00 0.66
CA GLN A 134 0.18 6.30 2.07
C GLN A 134 0.44 5.08 2.97
N GLU A 135 -0.07 3.91 2.59
CA GLU A 135 0.08 2.66 3.35
C GLU A 135 1.42 1.96 3.09
N ARG A 136 2.25 2.49 2.17
CA ARG A 136 3.49 1.87 1.69
C ARG A 136 3.27 0.45 1.20
N ASN A 137 2.20 0.27 0.43
CA ASN A 137 1.87 -1.02 -0.15
C ASN A 137 2.76 -1.28 -1.37
N VAL A 138 4.02 -1.65 -1.09
CA VAL A 138 5.08 -1.80 -2.10
C VAL A 138 4.68 -2.76 -3.22
N ASP A 139 3.90 -3.81 -2.90
CA ASP A 139 3.38 -4.79 -3.87
C ASP A 139 2.52 -4.16 -4.99
N GLN A 140 2.10 -2.90 -4.86
CA GLN A 140 1.29 -2.18 -5.86
C GLN A 140 2.02 -0.96 -6.45
N TYR A 141 3.31 -0.78 -6.17
CA TYR A 141 4.07 0.38 -6.64
C TYR A 141 4.22 0.44 -8.16
N ASP A 142 4.23 -0.69 -8.86
CA ASP A 142 4.20 -0.70 -10.34
C ASP A 142 2.96 -0.01 -10.88
N LYS A 143 1.77 -0.35 -10.36
CA LYS A 143 0.50 0.26 -10.79
C LYS A 143 0.46 1.74 -10.50
N LEU A 144 0.99 2.15 -9.35
CA LEU A 144 1.11 3.57 -9.00
C LEU A 144 2.05 4.29 -9.97
N ALA A 145 3.22 3.71 -10.26
CA ALA A 145 4.19 4.28 -11.19
C ALA A 145 3.63 4.36 -12.62
N GLU A 146 2.93 3.34 -13.09
CA GLU A 146 2.24 3.33 -14.39
C GLU A 146 1.16 4.41 -14.48
N PHE A 147 0.34 4.57 -13.43
CA PHE A 147 -0.67 5.62 -13.38
C PHE A 147 -0.04 7.01 -13.46
N ILE A 148 1.00 7.28 -12.67
CA ILE A 148 1.71 8.55 -12.68
C ILE A 148 2.35 8.81 -14.06
N MET A 149 3.01 7.79 -14.63
CA MET A 149 3.63 7.89 -15.95
C MET A 149 2.60 8.25 -17.02
N LEU A 150 1.49 7.52 -17.10
CA LEU A 150 0.41 7.79 -18.06
C LEU A 150 -0.13 9.22 -17.94
N VAL A 151 -0.46 9.65 -16.71
CA VAL A 151 -1.05 10.97 -16.48
C VAL A 151 -0.05 12.09 -16.81
N THR A 152 1.22 11.92 -16.45
CA THR A 152 2.28 12.92 -16.73
C THR A 152 2.84 12.84 -18.16
N GLU A 153 2.44 11.86 -18.96
CA GLU A 153 2.63 11.88 -20.42
C GLU A 153 1.53 12.72 -21.09
N MET A 154 0.31 12.68 -20.56
CA MET A 154 -0.82 13.44 -21.09
C MET A 154 -0.82 14.90 -20.62
N VAL A 155 -0.36 15.16 -19.40
CA VAL A 155 -0.29 16.50 -18.78
C VAL A 155 1.08 16.67 -18.10
N PRO A 156 2.13 17.00 -18.87
CA PRO A 156 3.50 17.08 -18.35
C PRO A 156 3.69 18.19 -17.29
N GLU A 157 2.83 19.20 -17.25
CA GLU A 157 2.90 20.32 -16.30
C GLU A 157 2.60 19.90 -14.85
N LEU A 158 2.08 18.69 -14.64
CA LEU A 158 1.77 18.18 -13.30
C LEU A 158 3.03 17.95 -12.47
N LEU A 159 4.13 17.52 -13.07
CA LEU A 159 5.41 17.33 -12.37
C LEU A 159 6.54 17.75 -13.30
N ASP A 160 7.52 18.47 -12.76
CA ASP A 160 8.75 18.71 -13.53
C ASP A 160 9.49 17.39 -13.81
N TYR A 161 10.40 17.41 -14.77
CA TYR A 161 11.15 16.23 -15.20
C TYR A 161 11.85 15.53 -14.02
N LYS A 162 12.44 16.29 -13.11
CA LYS A 162 13.16 15.76 -11.95
C LYS A 162 12.22 15.08 -10.96
N GLN A 163 11.09 15.72 -10.62
CA GLN A 163 10.06 15.17 -9.74
C GLN A 163 9.46 13.89 -10.33
N LYS A 164 9.09 13.91 -11.62
CA LYS A 164 8.56 12.74 -12.35
C LYS A 164 9.55 11.58 -12.32
N THR A 165 10.80 11.85 -12.67
CA THR A 165 11.88 10.85 -12.69
C THR A 165 12.13 10.24 -11.31
N GLN A 166 12.31 11.07 -10.29
CA GLN A 166 12.55 10.62 -8.93
C GLN A 166 11.39 9.78 -8.38
N LEU A 167 10.16 10.17 -8.67
CA LEU A 167 8.98 9.45 -8.20
C LEU A 167 8.83 8.09 -8.90
N ILE A 168 8.87 8.05 -10.23
CA ILE A 168 8.68 6.81 -11.00
C ILE A 168 9.82 5.83 -10.73
N LEU A 169 11.07 6.26 -10.87
CA LEU A 169 12.23 5.40 -10.63
C LEU A 169 12.33 5.01 -9.15
N GLY A 170 12.03 5.94 -8.23
CA GLY A 170 12.09 5.64 -6.81
C GLY A 170 11.06 4.60 -6.36
N LEU A 171 9.83 4.64 -6.90
CA LEU A 171 8.81 3.62 -6.66
C LEU A 171 9.26 2.25 -7.18
N ARG A 172 9.75 2.17 -8.42
CA ARG A 172 10.23 0.92 -9.04
C ARG A 172 11.46 0.37 -8.30
N ALA A 173 12.42 1.21 -7.95
CA ALA A 173 13.59 0.83 -7.16
C ALA A 173 13.18 0.27 -5.79
N ARG A 174 12.22 0.92 -5.10
CA ARG A 174 11.73 0.45 -3.81
C ARG A 174 11.06 -0.92 -3.89
N LEU A 175 10.33 -1.19 -4.96
CA LEU A 175 9.73 -2.50 -5.25
C LEU A 175 10.81 -3.56 -5.49
N ILE A 176 11.76 -3.30 -6.38
CA ILE A 176 12.86 -4.23 -6.69
C ILE A 176 13.63 -4.60 -5.41
N LEU A 177 13.95 -3.60 -4.57
CA LEU A 177 14.65 -3.83 -3.31
C LEU A 177 13.81 -4.63 -2.29
N GLU A 178 12.48 -4.47 -2.27
CA GLU A 178 11.61 -5.28 -1.40
C GLU A 178 11.55 -6.74 -1.88
N LEU A 179 11.45 -6.96 -3.19
CA LEU A 179 11.50 -8.30 -3.79
C LEU A 179 12.83 -8.98 -3.47
N LEU A 180 13.95 -8.29 -3.67
CA LEU A 180 15.29 -8.77 -3.30
C LEU A 180 15.36 -9.18 -1.83
N LYS A 181 14.79 -8.38 -0.93
CA LYS A 181 14.81 -8.66 0.51
C LYS A 181 14.02 -9.90 0.91
N MET A 182 12.96 -10.21 0.17
CA MET A 182 12.01 -11.28 0.51
C MET A 182 12.35 -12.62 -0.15
N MET A 183 13.29 -12.65 -1.11
CA MET A 183 13.63 -13.85 -1.88
C MET A 183 14.96 -14.48 -1.45
N ASP A 184 14.91 -15.79 -1.18
CA ASP A 184 16.06 -16.68 -1.04
C ASP A 184 16.18 -17.49 -2.35
N GLU A 185 17.02 -16.99 -3.27
CA GLU A 185 17.64 -17.69 -4.42
C GLU A 185 16.79 -18.16 -5.62
N VAL A 186 15.47 -18.39 -5.52
CA VAL A 186 14.73 -19.16 -6.57
C VAL A 186 13.99 -18.33 -7.64
N ASP A 187 13.81 -17.02 -7.47
CA ASP A 187 12.91 -16.24 -8.35
C ASP A 187 13.57 -14.97 -8.93
N CYS A 188 14.79 -15.14 -9.44
CA CYS A 188 15.57 -14.08 -10.09
C CYS A 188 14.90 -13.54 -11.36
N LYS A 189 14.00 -14.31 -11.99
CA LYS A 189 13.35 -13.92 -13.24
C LYS A 189 12.39 -12.74 -13.06
N ALA A 190 11.55 -12.77 -12.03
CA ALA A 190 10.64 -11.65 -11.73
C ALA A 190 11.42 -10.36 -11.44
N ILE A 191 12.51 -10.45 -10.69
CA ILE A 191 13.39 -9.30 -10.41
C ILE A 191 14.03 -8.79 -11.70
N GLN A 192 14.49 -9.68 -12.58
CA GLN A 192 15.07 -9.29 -13.85
C GLN A 192 14.05 -8.62 -14.77
N ASP A 193 12.80 -9.07 -14.80
CA ASP A 193 11.73 -8.44 -15.57
C ASP A 193 11.46 -7.01 -15.08
N HIS A 194 11.39 -6.80 -13.76
CA HIS A 194 11.27 -5.45 -13.17
C HIS A 194 12.51 -4.60 -13.45
N LEU A 195 13.71 -5.18 -13.43
CA LEU A 195 14.97 -4.47 -13.70
C LEU A 195 15.07 -4.03 -15.17
N ASN A 196 14.66 -4.90 -16.10
CA ASN A 196 14.58 -4.57 -17.52
C ASN A 196 13.55 -3.45 -17.76
N SER A 197 12.37 -3.53 -17.13
CA SER A 197 11.37 -2.45 -17.19
C SER A 197 11.89 -1.14 -16.60
N PHE A 198 12.64 -1.20 -15.50
CA PHE A 198 13.30 -0.03 -14.90
C PHE A 198 14.29 0.63 -15.86
N GLN A 199 15.13 -0.15 -16.55
CA GLN A 199 16.04 0.37 -17.58
C GLN A 199 15.31 0.94 -18.79
N GLN A 200 14.27 0.25 -19.26
CA GLN A 200 13.46 0.66 -20.42
C GLN A 200 12.52 1.83 -20.12
N THR A 201 12.52 2.36 -18.89
CA THR A 201 11.73 3.55 -18.52
C THR A 201 12.35 4.77 -19.21
N ASN A 202 11.99 4.95 -20.47
CA ASN A 202 12.35 6.09 -21.30
C ASN A 202 11.36 7.22 -21.02
N LEU A 203 11.78 8.16 -20.17
CA LEU A 203 11.12 9.44 -20.06
C LEU A 203 11.53 10.25 -21.30
N MET A 204 10.77 10.10 -22.38
CA MET A 204 11.07 10.72 -23.67
C MET A 204 11.02 12.25 -23.57
N HIS A 205 12.05 12.86 -24.17
CA HIS A 205 12.21 14.27 -24.54
C HIS A 205 12.26 15.32 -23.42
N GLU A 206 13.40 16.02 -23.42
CA GLU A 206 13.77 17.20 -22.63
C GLU A 206 14.26 16.89 -21.20
N GLU A 207 15.51 17.28 -20.91
CA GLU A 207 16.08 17.54 -19.56
C GLU A 207 16.89 16.46 -18.81
N ASP A 208 17.70 15.62 -19.47
CA ASP A 208 18.89 15.02 -18.82
C ASP A 208 20.21 15.57 -19.43
N PRO A 209 20.45 16.91 -19.39
CA PRO A 209 21.61 17.51 -20.06
C PRO A 209 22.94 17.07 -19.43
N ASP A 210 22.95 16.64 -18.18
CA ASP A 210 24.15 16.19 -17.47
C ASP A 210 24.30 14.65 -17.41
N GLY A 211 23.28 13.89 -17.83
CA GLY A 211 23.30 12.43 -17.77
C GLY A 211 23.20 11.87 -16.34
N GLU A 212 22.84 12.68 -15.34
CA GLU A 212 22.77 12.28 -13.93
C GLU A 212 21.74 11.15 -13.74
N VAL A 213 20.61 11.24 -14.43
CA VAL A 213 19.52 10.26 -14.35
C VAL A 213 19.98 8.92 -14.90
N GLU A 214 20.55 8.91 -16.09
CA GLU A 214 20.99 7.67 -16.73
C GLU A 214 22.17 7.01 -15.99
N THR A 215 23.07 7.83 -15.44
CA THR A 215 24.14 7.37 -14.55
C THR A 215 23.58 6.71 -13.30
N SER A 216 22.59 7.34 -12.67
CA SER A 216 21.94 6.81 -11.45
C SER A 216 21.17 5.52 -11.72
N LYS A 217 20.48 5.42 -12.87
CA LYS A 217 19.82 4.17 -13.30
C LYS A 217 20.82 3.04 -13.48
N SER A 218 21.92 3.30 -14.18
CA SER A 218 22.98 2.30 -14.43
C SER A 218 23.62 1.83 -13.12
N ALA A 219 23.95 2.76 -12.23
CA ALA A 219 24.49 2.44 -10.90
C ALA A 219 23.51 1.60 -10.06
N PHE A 220 22.20 1.87 -10.15
CA PHE A 220 21.19 1.07 -9.46
C PHE A 220 21.08 -0.36 -10.04
N VAL A 221 21.19 -0.50 -11.37
CA VAL A 221 21.19 -1.81 -12.01
C VAL A 221 22.40 -2.64 -11.58
N GLU A 222 23.60 -2.07 -11.61
CA GLU A 222 24.82 -2.73 -11.15
C GLU A 222 24.73 -3.14 -9.68
N LEU A 223 24.14 -2.29 -8.84
CA LEU A 223 23.85 -2.61 -7.44
C LEU A 223 22.94 -3.84 -7.36
N VAL A 224 21.79 -3.84 -8.06
CA VAL A 224 20.84 -4.96 -8.04
C VAL A 224 21.50 -6.26 -8.51
N GLN A 225 22.26 -6.23 -9.61
CA GLN A 225 23.00 -7.39 -10.12
C GLN A 225 24.01 -7.92 -9.09
N THR A 226 24.78 -7.03 -8.46
CA THR A 226 25.73 -7.40 -7.40
C THR A 226 25.02 -8.06 -6.21
N LEU A 227 23.83 -7.59 -5.82
CA LEU A 227 23.05 -8.15 -4.71
C LEU A 227 22.40 -9.49 -5.07
N LEU A 228 22.16 -9.77 -6.35
CA LEU A 228 21.67 -11.07 -6.83
C LEU A 228 22.81 -12.10 -6.84
N GLU A 229 24.00 -11.71 -7.27
CA GLU A 229 25.18 -12.59 -7.39
C GLU A 229 25.79 -12.94 -6.02
N ASP A 230 25.85 -11.99 -5.09
CA ASP A 230 26.56 -12.16 -3.81
C ASP A 230 25.62 -12.00 -2.60
N GLN A 231 25.23 -13.14 -2.02
CA GLN A 231 24.36 -13.19 -0.83
C GLN A 231 25.00 -12.56 0.43
N SER A 232 26.33 -12.51 0.53
CA SER A 232 27.03 -11.86 1.64
C SER A 232 26.92 -10.34 1.54
N LYS A 233 27.21 -9.79 0.35
CA LYS A 233 26.99 -8.36 0.05
C LYS A 233 25.53 -7.98 0.22
N LYS A 234 24.59 -8.83 -0.22
CA LYS A 234 23.15 -8.64 -0.01
C LYS A 234 22.80 -8.48 1.47
N LYS A 235 23.25 -9.40 2.32
CA LYS A 235 23.01 -9.33 3.78
C LYS A 235 23.61 -8.06 4.39
N LYS A 236 24.82 -7.67 3.99
CA LYS A 236 25.46 -6.44 4.47
C LYS A 236 24.69 -5.19 4.02
N PHE A 237 24.31 -5.12 2.74
CA PHE A 237 23.54 -4.02 2.16
C PHE A 237 22.22 -3.79 2.92
N PHE A 238 21.41 -4.84 3.13
CA PHE A 238 20.12 -4.70 3.80
C PHE A 238 20.24 -4.35 5.30
N LYS A 239 21.39 -4.64 5.92
CA LYS A 239 21.67 -4.32 7.31
C LYS A 239 22.19 -2.89 7.49
N GLU A 240 23.09 -2.45 6.63
CA GLU A 240 23.88 -1.22 6.84
C GLU A 240 23.51 -0.09 5.87
N VAL A 241 23.29 -0.38 4.59
CA VAL A 241 23.10 0.63 3.54
C VAL A 241 21.62 0.93 3.32
N PHE A 242 20.79 -0.11 3.19
CA PHE A 242 19.36 0.02 2.90
C PHE A 242 18.61 0.93 3.88
N PRO A 243 18.76 0.81 5.22
CA PRO A 243 18.01 1.67 6.15
C PRO A 243 18.35 3.15 6.02
N VAL A 244 19.57 3.46 5.55
CA VAL A 244 20.08 4.83 5.40
C VAL A 244 19.67 5.44 4.06
N GLN A 245 19.91 4.72 2.96
CA GLN A 245 19.69 5.24 1.60
C GLN A 245 18.26 5.00 1.08
N TYR A 246 17.65 3.86 1.42
CA TYR A 246 16.35 3.42 0.89
C TYR A 246 15.31 3.18 2.01
N GLY A 247 15.58 3.70 3.20
CA GLY A 247 14.75 3.51 4.40
C GLY A 247 13.63 4.54 4.54
N ALA A 248 13.33 4.92 5.79
CA ALA A 248 12.15 5.75 6.08
C ALA A 248 12.19 7.15 5.45
N CYS A 249 13.37 7.74 5.27
CA CYS A 249 13.54 9.03 4.60
C CYS A 249 13.19 8.92 3.12
N PHE A 250 13.69 7.87 2.44
CA PHE A 250 13.38 7.59 1.05
C PHE A 250 11.87 7.39 0.83
N ASP A 251 11.25 6.53 1.65
CA ASP A 251 9.79 6.32 1.61
C ASP A 251 9.01 7.64 1.79
N LYS A 252 9.49 8.54 2.67
CA LYS A 252 8.83 9.83 2.92
C LYS A 252 8.96 10.76 1.73
N THR A 253 10.11 10.80 1.06
CA THR A 253 10.30 11.56 -0.18
C THR A 253 9.31 11.09 -1.26
N LEU A 254 9.16 9.77 -1.44
CA LEU A 254 8.18 9.23 -2.39
C LEU A 254 6.74 9.62 -2.04
N GLN A 255 6.38 9.59 -0.75
CA GLN A 255 5.06 10.03 -0.30
C GLN A 255 4.82 11.53 -0.54
N ILE A 256 5.83 12.37 -0.37
CA ILE A 256 5.73 13.82 -0.64
C ILE A 256 5.53 14.07 -2.14
N LEU A 257 6.35 13.46 -2.99
CA LEU A 257 6.23 13.60 -4.45
C LEU A 257 4.89 13.03 -4.95
N GLY A 258 4.48 11.88 -4.44
CA GLY A 258 3.17 11.30 -4.75
C GLY A 258 2.01 12.19 -4.31
N TRP A 259 2.10 12.81 -3.14
CA TRP A 259 1.09 13.77 -2.67
C TRP A 259 1.00 14.98 -3.58
N GLU A 260 2.14 15.58 -3.92
CA GLU A 260 2.22 16.74 -4.81
C GLU A 260 1.56 16.45 -6.16
N PHE A 261 1.86 15.29 -6.74
CA PHE A 261 1.23 14.83 -7.97
C PHE A 261 -0.30 14.76 -7.86
N PHE A 262 -0.84 14.09 -6.84
CA PHE A 262 -2.29 13.95 -6.68
C PHE A 262 -2.98 15.27 -6.35
N HIS A 263 -2.30 16.16 -5.63
CA HIS A 263 -2.81 17.48 -5.33
C HIS A 263 -2.95 18.32 -6.60
N ARG A 264 -1.91 18.40 -7.44
CA ARG A 264 -1.95 19.11 -8.72
C ARG A 264 -2.96 18.49 -9.69
N LEU A 265 -3.08 17.17 -9.71
CA LEU A 265 -4.10 16.48 -10.51
C LEU A 265 -5.53 16.82 -10.05
N GLU A 266 -5.75 16.95 -8.74
CA GLU A 266 -7.04 17.41 -8.19
C GLU A 266 -7.35 18.86 -8.59
N GLU A 267 -6.36 19.74 -8.55
CA GLU A 267 -6.51 21.14 -9.00
C GLU A 267 -6.78 21.23 -10.50
N PHE A 268 -6.14 20.38 -11.30
CA PHE A 268 -6.34 20.32 -12.76
C PHE A 268 -7.74 19.81 -13.15
N LEU A 269 -8.37 18.99 -12.31
CA LEU A 269 -9.67 18.34 -12.59
C LEU A 269 -10.72 18.68 -11.52
N PRO A 270 -11.15 19.96 -11.45
CA PRO A 270 -12.16 20.36 -10.49
C PRO A 270 -13.49 19.66 -10.79
N VAL A 271 -14.24 19.33 -9.74
CA VAL A 271 -15.59 18.75 -9.89
C VAL A 271 -16.55 19.84 -10.39
N PRO A 272 -17.11 19.71 -11.62
CA PRO A 272 -17.99 20.73 -12.17
C PRO A 272 -19.31 20.78 -11.39
N ARG A 273 -19.89 21.98 -11.29
CA ARG A 273 -21.24 22.17 -10.72
C ARG A 273 -22.28 21.59 -11.67
N PHE A 274 -23.45 21.24 -11.13
CA PHE A 274 -24.59 20.75 -11.93
C PHE A 274 -24.89 21.65 -13.15
N SER A 275 -24.90 22.97 -12.96
CA SER A 275 -25.15 23.93 -14.06
C SER A 275 -24.09 23.90 -15.16
N GLN A 276 -22.84 23.57 -14.83
CA GLN A 276 -21.76 23.44 -15.81
C GLN A 276 -21.88 22.11 -16.55
N VAL A 277 -22.19 21.02 -15.84
CA VAL A 277 -22.39 19.69 -16.42
C VAL A 277 -23.51 19.69 -17.46
N CYS A 278 -24.61 20.41 -17.22
CA CYS A 278 -25.71 20.55 -18.20
C CYS A 278 -25.28 21.15 -19.55
N SER A 279 -24.17 21.90 -19.60
CA SER A 279 -23.64 22.48 -20.85
C SER A 279 -22.56 21.62 -21.53
N MET A 280 -22.18 20.49 -20.93
CA MET A 280 -21.06 19.66 -21.43
C MET A 280 -21.50 18.52 -22.37
N PHE A 281 -22.81 18.28 -22.52
CA PHE A 281 -23.35 17.22 -23.38
C PHE A 281 -24.68 17.65 -24.01
N ASP A 282 -25.04 17.05 -25.15
CA ASP A 282 -26.35 17.22 -25.79
C ASP A 282 -27.25 16.02 -25.44
N ILE A 283 -28.48 16.30 -25.04
CA ILE A 283 -29.46 15.26 -24.68
C ILE A 283 -29.86 14.43 -25.91
N SER A 284 -29.71 14.98 -27.12
CA SER A 284 -29.99 14.25 -28.36
C SER A 284 -29.06 13.05 -28.62
N SER A 285 -27.94 12.92 -27.90
CA SER A 285 -26.99 11.81 -28.05
C SER A 285 -27.15 10.67 -27.02
N LEU A 286 -28.19 10.72 -26.17
CA LEU A 286 -28.28 9.95 -24.91
C LEU A 286 -29.27 8.78 -24.91
N ASP A 287 -29.91 8.47 -26.05
CA ASP A 287 -31.08 7.57 -26.14
C ASP A 287 -30.88 6.15 -25.54
N GLU A 288 -29.65 5.65 -25.40
CA GLU A 288 -29.34 4.34 -24.79
C GLU A 288 -28.51 4.42 -23.48
N GLU A 289 -28.07 5.61 -23.06
CA GLU A 289 -27.16 5.77 -21.91
C GLU A 289 -27.88 6.05 -20.57
N PHE A 290 -29.16 6.43 -20.60
CA PHE A 290 -29.92 6.76 -19.38
C PHE A 290 -29.98 5.59 -18.37
N GLU A 291 -30.07 4.35 -18.86
CA GLU A 291 -30.12 3.16 -18.01
C GLU A 291 -28.74 2.79 -17.43
N GLN A 292 -27.64 3.31 -17.97
CA GLN A 292 -26.28 3.00 -17.50
C GLN A 292 -25.83 3.85 -16.30
N PHE A 293 -26.42 5.04 -16.09
CA PHE A 293 -26.02 5.94 -14.99
C PHE A 293 -26.26 5.33 -13.60
N LEU A 294 -27.25 4.45 -13.47
CA LEU A 294 -27.62 3.79 -12.22
C LEU A 294 -27.70 2.28 -12.41
N SER A 295 -26.54 1.62 -12.43
CA SER A 295 -26.48 0.16 -12.64
C SER A 295 -27.17 -0.66 -11.53
N ASP A 296 -27.28 -0.14 -10.30
CA ASP A 296 -28.02 -0.74 -9.17
C ASP A 296 -28.78 0.35 -8.37
N PRO A 297 -30.13 0.38 -8.38
CA PRO A 297 -30.92 1.34 -7.60
C PRO A 297 -30.66 1.29 -6.08
N GLU A 298 -30.22 0.15 -5.54
CA GLU A 298 -29.90 0.04 -4.11
C GLU A 298 -28.63 0.84 -3.75
N ASP A 299 -27.72 1.07 -4.69
CA ASP A 299 -26.56 1.94 -4.47
C ASP A 299 -27.00 3.39 -4.22
N LEU A 300 -27.96 3.90 -5.00
CA LEU A 300 -28.52 5.24 -4.80
C LEU A 300 -29.21 5.35 -3.44
N LYS A 301 -30.02 4.35 -3.08
CA LYS A 301 -30.71 4.31 -1.79
C LYS A 301 -29.73 4.34 -0.61
N ARG A 302 -28.65 3.53 -0.66
CA ARG A 302 -27.59 3.53 0.38
C ARG A 302 -26.98 4.91 0.54
N ILE A 303 -26.69 5.61 -0.56
CA ILE A 303 -26.11 6.96 -0.55
C ILE A 303 -27.08 7.96 0.07
N LEU A 304 -28.34 7.97 -0.38
CA LEU A 304 -29.33 8.93 0.10
C LEU A 304 -29.59 8.73 1.60
N GLN A 305 -29.69 7.49 2.06
CA GLN A 305 -29.82 7.16 3.49
C GLN A 305 -28.59 7.62 4.28
N HIS A 306 -27.39 7.32 3.78
CA HIS A 306 -26.14 7.74 4.40
C HIS A 306 -26.04 9.27 4.52
N GLN A 307 -26.43 10.02 3.50
CA GLN A 307 -26.44 11.50 3.55
C GLN A 307 -27.49 12.04 4.52
N GLN A 308 -28.69 11.45 4.56
CA GLN A 308 -29.72 11.83 5.53
C GLN A 308 -29.28 11.59 6.98
N GLU A 309 -28.62 10.46 7.26
CA GLU A 309 -28.06 10.16 8.58
C GLU A 309 -26.97 11.16 8.98
N ARG A 310 -26.05 11.47 8.06
CA ARG A 310 -25.04 12.52 8.25
C ARG A 310 -25.66 13.86 8.64
N GLN A 311 -26.66 14.33 7.90
CA GLN A 311 -27.32 15.61 8.17
C GLN A 311 -28.06 15.62 9.51
N LYS A 312 -28.71 14.51 9.91
CA LYS A 312 -29.37 14.38 11.21
C LYS A 312 -28.38 14.47 12.37
N LEU A 313 -27.17 13.94 12.21
CA LEU A 313 -26.13 13.98 13.23
C LEU A 313 -25.45 15.35 13.33
N THR A 314 -25.22 16.04 12.19
CA THR A 314 -24.67 17.41 12.20
C THR A 314 -25.63 18.38 12.91
N LYS A 315 -26.94 18.22 12.73
CA LYS A 315 -27.97 19.02 13.43
C LYS A 315 -28.12 18.74 14.93
N ARG A 316 -27.54 17.65 15.45
CA ARG A 316 -27.55 17.30 16.89
C ARG A 316 -26.31 17.81 17.65
N LEU A 317 -25.31 18.30 16.94
CA LEU A 317 -24.04 18.80 17.49
C LEU A 317 -23.96 20.33 17.49
N CYS A 318 -24.95 21.01 16.90
CA CYS A 318 -25.22 22.45 17.04
C CYS A 318 -26.44 22.65 17.93
#